data_AF-A0A1Q3CKK2-F1
#
_entry.id   AF-A0A1Q3CKK2-F1
#
_cell.length_a   1.000
_cell.length_b   1.000
_cell.length_c   1.000
_cell.angle_alpha   90.00
_cell.angle_beta   90.00
_cell.angle_gamma   90.00
#
_symmetry.space_group_name_H-M   'P 1'
#
loop_
_entity.id
_entity.type
_entity.pdbx_description
1 polymer ?
#
loop_
_entity_poly.entity_id
_entity_poly.type
_entity_poly.pdbx_seq_one_letter_code
_entity_poly.pdbx_strand_id
1 'polypeptide(L)'
;VTYEGTNQVKEAKINMLVHEYEMFTMHDNEDIKTMFTRFTNITNALQALGKVYTNSEMVRKILRLKKKKAMIATWEDSDDSSSDEEANEEVAQLALMAIEEEEDWDEVTYDEL
;
A
#
# COMPACT_ATOMS: atom_id res chain seq x y z
N VAL A 1 28.74 -28.48 -5.64
CA VAL A 1 27.64 -27.78 -4.92
C VAL A 1 26.70 -27.23 -5.97
N THR A 2 25.45 -27.71 -6.03
CA THR A 2 24.48 -27.40 -7.11
C THR A 2 23.84 -26.03 -6.89
N TYR A 3 24.55 -24.99 -7.31
CA TYR A 3 24.13 -23.58 -7.24
C TYR A 3 22.82 -23.29 -8.01
N GLU A 4 22.50 -24.06 -9.05
CA GLU A 4 21.28 -23.90 -9.84
C GLU A 4 20.01 -24.34 -9.10
N GLY A 5 20.07 -25.37 -8.25
CA GLY A 5 18.90 -25.85 -7.51
C GLY A 5 18.40 -24.86 -6.47
N THR A 6 19.33 -24.15 -5.80
CA THR A 6 18.99 -23.10 -4.83
C THR A 6 18.39 -21.86 -5.49
N ASN A 7 18.82 -21.51 -6.71
CA ASN A 7 18.28 -20.36 -7.43
C ASN A 7 16.87 -20.63 -7.98
N GLN A 8 16.61 -21.82 -8.54
CA GLN A 8 15.28 -22.18 -9.04
C GLN A 8 14.21 -22.18 -7.93
N VAL A 9 14.56 -22.71 -6.74
CA VAL A 9 13.65 -22.70 -5.59
C VAL A 9 13.36 -21.26 -5.13
N LYS A 10 14.38 -20.39 -5.14
CA LYS A 10 14.21 -18.97 -4.80
C LYS A 10 13.28 -18.27 -5.78
N GLU A 11 13.48 -18.46 -7.08
CA GLU A 11 12.63 -17.85 -8.12
C GLU A 11 11.19 -18.34 -8.04
N ALA A 12 10.96 -19.64 -7.83
CA ALA A 12 9.63 -20.19 -7.66
C ALA A 12 8.90 -19.53 -6.47
N LYS A 13 9.60 -19.35 -5.34
CA LYS A 13 9.04 -18.69 -4.16
C LYS A 13 8.74 -17.21 -4.40
N ILE A 14 9.61 -16.50 -5.13
CA ILE A 14 9.34 -15.11 -5.54
C ILE A 14 8.08 -15.07 -6.39
N ASN A 15 7.94 -15.92 -7.40
CA ASN A 15 6.79 -15.94 -8.30
C ASN A 15 5.48 -16.23 -7.56
N MET A 16 5.49 -17.17 -6.62
CA MET A 16 4.33 -17.46 -5.77
C MET A 16 3.91 -16.24 -4.96
N LEU A 17 4.85 -15.58 -4.28
CA LEU A 17 4.57 -14.40 -3.47
C LEU A 17 4.16 -13.17 -4.31
N VAL A 18 4.74 -13.01 -5.51
CA VAL A 18 4.33 -11.97 -6.45
C VAL A 18 2.89 -12.20 -6.89
N HIS A 19 2.52 -13.44 -7.20
CA HIS A 19 1.15 -13.77 -7.55
C HIS A 19 0.19 -13.48 -6.41
N GLU A 20 0.55 -13.84 -5.18
CA GLU A 20 -0.23 -13.54 -3.98
C GLU A 20 -0.39 -12.01 -3.78
N TYR A 21 0.68 -11.24 -3.96
CA TYR A 21 0.66 -9.79 -3.93
C TYR A 21 -0.24 -9.20 -5.03
N GLU A 22 -0.20 -9.74 -6.25
CA GLU A 22 -0.99 -9.27 -7.39
C GLU A 22 -2.48 -9.50 -7.18
N MET A 23 -2.85 -10.70 -6.73
CA MET A 23 -4.21 -11.14 -6.45
C MET A 23 -4.75 -10.68 -5.09
N PHE A 24 -3.95 -9.97 -4.30
CA PHE A 24 -4.32 -9.54 -2.96
C PHE A 24 -5.62 -8.71 -2.96
N THR A 25 -6.59 -9.14 -2.16
CA THR A 25 -7.84 -8.43 -1.88
C THR A 25 -8.15 -8.46 -0.38
N MET A 26 -8.95 -7.49 0.06
CA MET A 26 -9.58 -7.54 1.38
C MET A 26 -10.72 -8.56 1.34
N HIS A 27 -10.86 -9.37 2.38
CA HIS A 27 -11.98 -10.29 2.52
C HIS A 27 -13.18 -9.62 3.22
N ASP A 28 -14.39 -10.14 3.02
CA ASP A 28 -15.62 -9.50 3.51
C ASP A 28 -15.68 -9.40 5.05
N ASN A 29 -15.18 -10.43 5.73
CA ASN A 29 -15.19 -10.54 7.20
C ASN A 29 -13.83 -10.21 7.84
N GLU A 30 -12.98 -9.48 7.12
CA GLU A 30 -11.64 -9.14 7.57
C GLU A 30 -11.58 -7.68 8.00
N ASP A 31 -10.98 -7.40 9.15
CA ASP A 31 -10.70 -6.03 9.58
C ASP A 31 -9.48 -5.44 8.84
N ILE A 32 -9.44 -4.11 8.75
CA ILE A 32 -8.38 -3.38 8.04
C ILE A 32 -6.99 -3.76 8.58
N LYS A 33 -6.83 -3.92 9.89
CA LYS A 33 -5.53 -4.23 10.52
C LYS A 33 -5.04 -5.63 10.13
N THR A 34 -5.93 -6.61 10.10
CA THR A 34 -5.65 -7.98 9.63
C THR A 34 -5.27 -7.99 8.17
N MET A 35 -6.00 -7.23 7.33
CA MET A 35 -5.67 -7.05 5.91
C MET A 35 -4.26 -6.45 5.73
N PHE A 36 -3.94 -5.36 6.44
CA PHE A 36 -2.61 -4.74 6.40
C PHE A 36 -1.50 -5.67 6.91
N THR A 37 -1.80 -6.51 7.90
CA THR A 37 -0.85 -7.50 8.43
C THR A 37 -0.50 -8.54 7.37
N ARG A 38 -1.50 -9.11 6.68
CA ARG A 38 -1.26 -10.04 5.56
C ARG A 38 -0.48 -9.38 4.43
N PHE A 39 -0.85 -8.15 4.06
CA PHE A 39 -0.17 -7.38 3.03
C PHE A 39 1.33 -7.18 3.38
N THR A 40 1.60 -6.72 4.60
CA THR A 40 2.96 -6.49 5.11
C THR A 40 3.79 -7.77 5.15
N ASN A 41 3.18 -8.91 5.51
CA ASN A 41 3.88 -10.19 5.52
C ASN A 41 4.37 -10.59 4.12
N ILE A 42 3.55 -10.37 3.09
CA ILE A 42 3.91 -10.65 1.70
C ILE A 42 5.05 -9.73 1.24
N THR A 43 4.95 -8.42 1.50
CA THR A 43 5.97 -7.45 1.07
C THR A 43 7.30 -7.68 1.78
N ASN A 44 7.28 -8.01 3.08
CA ASN A 44 8.49 -8.33 3.84
C ASN A 44 9.14 -9.63 3.33
N ALA A 45 8.35 -10.65 3.01
CA ALA A 45 8.87 -11.89 2.44
C ALA A 45 9.50 -11.65 1.06
N LEU A 46 8.89 -10.83 0.21
CA LEU A 46 9.44 -10.44 -1.09
C LEU A 46 10.74 -9.64 -0.94
N GLN A 47 10.77 -8.69 0.00
CA GLN A 47 11.96 -7.89 0.30
C GLN A 47 13.13 -8.77 0.77
N ALA A 48 12.88 -9.74 1.64
CA ALA A 48 13.89 -10.71 2.09
C ALA A 48 14.45 -11.58 0.95
N LEU A 49 13.67 -11.77 -0.13
CA LEU A 49 14.10 -12.49 -1.33
C LEU A 49 14.76 -11.58 -2.37
N GLY A 50 14.82 -10.27 -2.14
CA GLY A 50 15.45 -9.27 -3.00
C GLY A 50 14.50 -8.58 -3.98
N LYS A 51 13.18 -8.76 -3.84
CA LYS A 51 12.17 -8.02 -4.62
C LYS A 51 11.51 -6.97 -3.73
N VAL A 52 11.93 -5.71 -3.90
CA VAL A 52 11.50 -4.59 -3.08
C VAL A 52 10.37 -3.84 -3.76
N TYR A 53 9.33 -3.50 -3.01
CA TYR A 53 8.29 -2.56 -3.43
C TYR A 53 8.46 -1.27 -2.63
N THR A 54 8.40 -0.14 -3.32
CA THR A 54 8.49 1.17 -2.68
C THR A 54 7.21 1.47 -1.90
N ASN A 55 7.31 2.35 -0.89
CA ASN A 55 6.14 2.82 -0.14
C ASN A 55 5.06 3.40 -1.06
N SER A 56 5.45 4.15 -2.10
CA SER A 56 4.51 4.71 -3.09
C SER A 56 3.72 3.62 -3.83
N GLU A 57 4.38 2.54 -4.26
CA GLU A 57 3.72 1.41 -4.94
C GLU A 57 2.75 0.69 -4.01
N MET A 58 3.17 0.46 -2.76
CA MET A 58 2.34 -0.18 -1.73
C MET A 58 1.10 0.66 -1.41
N VAL A 59 1.25 1.96 -1.17
CA VAL A 59 0.13 2.88 -0.92
C VAL A 59 -0.83 2.91 -2.11
N ARG A 60 -0.30 2.99 -3.33
CA ARG A 60 -1.12 2.97 -4.56
C ARG A 60 -1.91 1.67 -4.70
N LYS A 61 -1.32 0.53 -4.34
CA LYS A 61 -1.99 -0.78 -4.34
C LYS A 61 -3.18 -0.76 -3.37
N ILE A 62 -2.97 -0.33 -2.13
CA ILE A 62 -4.01 -0.30 -1.10
C ILE A 62 -5.15 0.67 -1.46
N LEU A 63 -4.81 1.85 -1.99
CA LEU A 63 -5.81 2.82 -2.44
C LEU A 63 -6.70 2.26 -3.56
N ARG A 64 -6.11 1.49 -4.49
CA ARG A 64 -6.88 0.80 -5.55
C ARG A 64 -7.82 -0.26 -4.99
N LEU A 65 -7.42 -0.98 -3.95
CA LEU A 65 -8.27 -1.97 -3.29
C LEU A 65 -9.45 -1.32 -2.56
N LYS A 66 -9.21 -0.23 -1.82
CA LYS A 66 -10.28 0.55 -1.17
C LYS A 66 -11.28 1.10 -2.20
N LYS A 67 -10.80 1.69 -3.31
CA LYS A 67 -11.68 2.18 -4.39
C LYS A 67 -12.54 1.09 -5.01
N LYS A 68 -11.98 -0.11 -5.24
CA LYS A 68 -12.74 -1.26 -5.73
C LYS A 68 -13.81 -1.70 -4.74
N LYS A 69 -13.49 -1.79 -3.45
CA LYS A 69 -14.46 -2.15 -2.41
C LYS A 69 -15.60 -1.14 -2.33
N ALA A 70 -15.30 0.17 -2.35
CA ALA A 70 -16.31 1.22 -2.37
C ALA A 70 -17.21 1.13 -3.61
N MET A 71 -16.63 0.91 -4.80
CA MET A 71 -17.42 0.75 -6.03
C MET A 71 -18.35 -0.48 -5.97
N ILE A 72 -17.90 -1.60 -5.41
CA ILE A 72 -18.73 -2.80 -5.22
C ILE A 72 -19.87 -2.51 -4.24
N ALA A 73 -19.58 -1.88 -3.10
CA ALA A 73 -20.60 -1.49 -2.12
C ALA A 73 -21.67 -0.60 -2.76
N THR A 74 -21.29 0.39 -3.57
CA THR A 74 -22.26 1.26 -4.26
C THR A 74 -23.10 0.56 -5.34
N TRP A 75 -22.69 -0.61 -5.82
CA TRP A 75 -23.46 -1.40 -6.79
C TRP A 75 -24.40 -2.40 -6.11
N GLU A 76 -24.05 -2.87 -4.91
CA GLU A 76 -24.94 -3.70 -4.08
C GLU A 76 -26.02 -2.87 -3.37
N ASP A 77 -25.82 -1.56 -3.19
CA ASP A 77 -26.71 -0.68 -2.43
C ASP A 77 -27.79 0.01 -3.29
N SER A 78 -28.35 -0.68 -4.29
CA SER A 78 -29.64 -0.27 -4.88
C SER A 78 -30.83 -0.62 -3.96
N ASP A 79 -30.67 -0.42 -2.65
CA ASP A 79 -31.75 -0.23 -1.68
C ASP A 79 -31.32 0.79 -0.60
N ASP A 80 -31.46 2.07 -0.96
CA ASP A 80 -31.72 3.26 -0.13
C ASP A 80 -31.36 3.21 1.38
N SER A 81 -30.12 3.61 1.77
CA SER A 81 -29.92 4.46 2.97
C SER A 81 -28.48 5.02 3.08
N SER A 82 -28.31 6.30 2.73
CA SER A 82 -27.08 7.08 2.93
C SER A 82 -26.84 7.38 4.42
N SER A 83 -25.66 7.06 4.95
CA SER A 83 -25.15 7.65 6.19
C SER A 83 -23.62 7.78 6.15
N ASP A 84 -23.17 8.92 5.64
CA ASP A 84 -21.79 9.39 5.57
C ASP A 84 -21.40 10.16 6.85
N GLU A 85 -20.78 9.54 7.86
CA GLU A 85 -20.34 10.28 9.07
C GLU A 85 -19.02 9.76 9.72
N GLU A 86 -18.11 9.09 9.00
CA GLU A 86 -16.84 8.63 9.63
C GLU A 86 -15.57 8.70 8.75
N ALA A 87 -15.65 9.28 7.55
CA ALA A 87 -14.50 9.34 6.62
C ALA A 87 -13.66 10.62 6.73
N ASN A 88 -14.04 11.58 7.57
CA ASN A 88 -13.51 12.95 7.52
C ASN A 88 -12.24 13.17 8.36
N GLU A 89 -12.03 12.37 9.41
CA GLU A 89 -10.92 12.59 10.37
C GLU A 89 -9.57 12.03 9.87
N GLU A 90 -9.57 10.95 9.08
CA GLU A 90 -8.35 10.43 8.45
C GLU A 90 -7.83 11.33 7.32
N VAL A 91 -8.73 12.04 6.63
CA VAL A 91 -8.38 12.98 5.54
C VAL A 91 -7.71 14.23 6.09
N ALA A 92 -8.13 14.70 7.26
CA ALA A 92 -7.54 15.86 7.93
C ALA A 92 -6.07 15.62 8.33
N GLN A 93 -5.74 14.41 8.82
CA GLN A 93 -4.38 14.06 9.22
C GLN A 93 -3.41 14.01 8.03
N LEU A 94 -3.88 13.52 6.89
CA LEU A 94 -3.11 13.48 5.64
C LEU A 94 -2.84 14.90 5.08
N ALA A 95 -3.81 15.81 5.21
CA ALA A 95 -3.66 17.20 4.80
C ALA A 95 -2.67 17.97 5.69
N LEU A 96 -2.65 17.72 7.01
CA LEU A 96 -1.71 18.36 7.94
C LEU A 96 -0.24 17.98 7.63
N MET A 97 0.02 16.69 7.38
CA MET A 97 1.37 16.20 7.05
C MET A 97 1.95 16.85 5.78
N ALA A 98 1.10 17.31 4.86
CA ALA A 98 1.52 17.97 3.63
C ALA A 98 1.87 19.47 3.80
N ILE A 99 1.48 20.09 4.93
CA ILE A 99 1.73 21.52 5.18
C ILE A 99 3.01 21.72 6.01
N GLU A 100 3.40 20.74 6.83
CA GLU A 100 4.59 20.83 7.69
C GLU A 100 5.93 20.58 6.96
N GLU A 101 5.94 20.24 5.66
CA GLU A 101 7.18 19.97 4.89
C GLU A 101 7.81 21.21 4.22
N GLU A 102 7.23 22.41 4.34
CA GLU A 102 7.73 23.64 3.68
C GLU A 102 8.34 24.63 4.69
N GLU A 103 9.38 24.22 5.44
CA GLU A 103 10.35 25.15 6.04
C GLU A 103 11.76 24.56 5.99
N ASP A 104 12.36 24.53 4.79
CA ASP A 104 13.82 24.56 4.65
C ASP A 104 14.18 25.81 3.84
N TRP A 105 14.43 26.90 4.56
CA TRP A 105 14.91 28.15 3.98
C TRP A 105 16.32 27.91 3.47
N ASP A 106 16.46 27.64 2.16
CA ASP A 106 17.74 27.57 1.47
C ASP A 106 18.60 28.80 1.81
N GLU A 107 19.79 28.51 2.31
CA GLU A 107 20.89 29.41 2.63
C GLU A 107 21.26 30.28 1.41
N VAL A 108 20.90 31.57 1.44
CA VAL A 108 21.36 32.55 0.43
C VAL A 108 22.83 32.88 0.65
N THR A 109 23.71 32.22 -0.09
CA THR A 109 25.10 32.66 -0.26
C THR A 109 25.15 33.88 -1.18
N TYR A 110 25.45 35.05 -0.61
CA TYR A 110 25.78 36.25 -1.39
C TYR A 110 27.22 36.15 -1.87
N ASP A 111 27.41 35.78 -3.14
CA ASP A 111 28.66 36.07 -3.86
C ASP A 111 28.58 37.50 -4.41
N GLU A 112 29.26 38.44 -3.75
CA GLU A 112 29.51 39.78 -4.27
C GLU A 112 31.02 39.98 -4.46
N LEU A 113 31.42 40.00 -5.74
CA LEU A 113 32.59 40.63 -6.39
C LEU A 113 33.97 40.66 -5.69
#